data_AF-A0A7Y2KMB9-F1
#
_entry.id   AF-A0A7Y2KMB9-F1
#
_cell.length_a   1.000
_cell.length_b   1.000
_cell.length_c   1.000
_cell.angle_alpha   90.00
_cell.angle_beta   90.00
_cell.angle_gamma   90.00
#
_symmetry.space_group_name_H-M   'P 1'
#
loop_
_entity.id
_entity.type
_entity.pdbx_description
1 polymer ?
#
loop_
_entity_poly.entity_id
_entity_poly.type
_entity_poly.pdbx_seq_one_letter_code
_entity_poly.pdbx_strand_id
1 'polypeptide(L)'
;MIPVGRKTIILIVVLIGAAGLGWVLFRQLPDSTGPGGRGKGTRSAPVEVAPIQRGPIELKRTFSGTLEPRAEFVVAPKVSGRVERLAVNLADTVKRGQVVAELDNDEYVQAVAQA
;
A
#
# COMPACT_ATOMS: atom_id res chain seq x y z
N MET A 1 -36.51 79.04 -48.18
CA MET A 1 -37.53 78.17 -48.82
C MET A 1 -36.94 77.66 -50.13
N ILE A 2 -36.55 76.39 -50.20
CA ILE A 2 -35.96 75.79 -51.42
C ILE A 2 -37.04 74.87 -52.02
N PRO A 3 -37.51 75.08 -53.26
CA PRO A 3 -38.57 74.26 -53.85
C PRO A 3 -38.02 72.87 -54.16
N VAL A 4 -38.38 71.87 -53.36
CA VAL A 4 -37.89 70.51 -53.48
C VAL A 4 -38.76 69.75 -54.50
N GLY A 5 -38.26 69.56 -55.72
CA GLY A 5 -38.95 68.76 -56.74
C GLY A 5 -39.05 67.29 -56.33
N ARG A 6 -40.10 66.59 -56.78
CA ARG A 6 -40.36 65.15 -56.49
C ARG A 6 -39.13 64.25 -56.73
N LYS A 7 -38.26 64.61 -57.69
CA LYS A 7 -37.01 63.90 -58.01
C LYS A 7 -35.95 64.01 -56.90
N THR A 8 -35.85 65.16 -56.23
CA THR A 8 -34.89 65.40 -55.15
C THR A 8 -35.26 64.62 -53.89
N ILE A 9 -36.56 64.47 -53.61
CA ILE A 9 -37.06 63.65 -52.49
C ILE A 9 -36.70 62.18 -52.70
N ILE A 10 -36.85 61.66 -53.93
CA ILE A 10 -36.50 60.28 -54.25
C ILE A 10 -34.99 60.04 -54.09
N LEU A 11 -34.15 60.99 -54.54
CA LEU A 11 -32.70 60.89 -54.37
C LEU A 11 -32.29 60.84 -52.89
N ILE A 12 -32.90 61.66 -52.02
CA ILE A 12 -32.62 61.67 -50.58
C ILE A 12 -33.02 60.33 -49.94
N VAL A 13 -34.18 59.78 -50.29
CA VAL A 13 -34.64 58.48 -49.75
C VAL A 13 -33.70 57.34 -50.16
N VAL A 14 -33.25 57.32 -51.41
CA VAL A 14 -32.28 56.31 -51.89
C VAL A 14 -30.94 56.44 -51.18
N LEU A 15 -30.46 57.67 -50.96
CA LEU A 15 -29.19 57.93 -50.28
C LEU A 15 -29.23 57.50 -48.80
N ILE A 16 -30.36 57.76 -48.12
CA ILE A 16 -30.59 57.29 -46.74
C ILE A 16 -30.68 55.75 -46.70
N GLY A 17 -31.36 55.13 -47.67
CA GLY A 17 -31.45 53.66 -47.77
C GLY A 17 -30.08 53.01 -47.98
N ALA A 18 -29.26 53.56 -48.87
CA ALA A 18 -27.90 53.07 -49.12
C ALA A 18 -26.98 53.25 -47.90
N ALA A 19 -27.09 54.38 -47.19
CA ALA A 19 -26.35 54.61 -45.96
C ALA A 19 -26.77 53.65 -44.84
N GLY A 20 -28.07 53.37 -44.70
CA GLY A 20 -28.60 52.40 -43.75
C GLY A 20 -28.14 50.96 -44.04
N LEU A 21 -28.18 50.55 -45.31
CA LEU A 21 -27.67 49.25 -45.76
C LEU A 21 -26.16 49.11 -45.52
N GLY A 22 -25.38 50.15 -45.84
CA GLY A 22 -23.95 50.18 -45.57
C GLY A 22 -23.64 50.04 -44.07
N TRP A 23 -24.40 50.71 -43.20
CA TRP A 23 -24.22 50.61 -41.75
C TRP A 23 -24.58 49.22 -41.19
N VAL A 24 -25.65 48.59 -41.69
CA VAL A 24 -26.05 47.23 -41.27
C VAL A 24 -25.00 46.20 -41.70
N LEU A 25 -24.45 46.32 -42.91
CA LEU A 25 -23.37 45.46 -43.39
C LEU A 25 -22.07 45.65 -42.59
N PHE A 26 -21.74 46.89 -42.22
CA PHE A 26 -20.54 47.18 -41.42
C PHE A 26 -20.64 46.62 -39.99
N ARG A 27 -21.85 46.53 -39.43
CA ARG A 27 -22.10 45.90 -38.12
C ARG A 27 -22.08 44.36 -38.13
N GLN A 28 -22.05 43.74 -39.30
CA GLN A 28 -21.93 42.28 -39.44
C GLN A 28 -20.50 41.80 -39.70
N LEU A 29 -19.51 42.70 -39.78
CA LEU A 29 -18.11 42.27 -39.69
C LEU A 29 -17.86 41.81 -38.25
N PRO A 30 -17.55 40.52 -38.00
CA PRO A 30 -17.22 40.05 -36.67
C PRO A 30 -15.93 40.74 -36.23
N ASP A 31 -16.02 41.54 -35.17
CA ASP A 31 -14.88 42.03 -34.42
C ASP A 31 -14.04 40.82 -34.00
N SER A 32 -12.98 40.55 -34.76
CA SER A 32 -11.94 39.58 -34.40
C SER A 32 -11.02 40.21 -33.35
N THR A 33 -11.62 40.68 -32.26
CA THR A 33 -10.95 41.21 -31.07
C THR A 33 -11.20 40.24 -29.93
N GLY A 34 -10.67 39.03 -30.06
CA GLY A 34 -10.47 38.09 -28.96
C GLY A 34 -8.97 37.94 -28.72
N PRO A 35 -8.48 37.80 -27.47
CA PRO A 35 -7.07 37.59 -27.19
C PRO A 35 -6.70 36.14 -27.55
N GLY A 36 -6.63 35.85 -28.85
CA GLY A 36 -6.24 34.57 -29.41
C GLY A 36 -4.83 34.67 -29.97
N GLY A 37 -3.83 34.60 -29.09
CA GLY A 37 -2.44 34.49 -29.48
C GLY A 37 -2.24 33.32 -30.46
N ARG A 38 -1.68 33.64 -31.62
CA ARG A 38 -1.31 32.71 -32.68
C ARG A 38 -0.08 31.91 -32.24
N GLY A 39 -0.24 31.05 -31.24
CA GLY A 39 0.70 30.02 -30.86
C GLY A 39 0.17 28.67 -31.34
N LYS A 40 0.97 27.92 -32.08
CA LYS A 40 0.73 26.50 -32.38
C LYS A 40 0.82 25.74 -31.05
N GLY A 41 -0.23 25.84 -30.25
CA GLY A 41 -0.32 25.19 -28.95
C GLY A 41 -0.27 23.70 -29.15
N THR A 42 0.76 23.06 -28.60
CA THR A 42 0.84 21.62 -28.46
C THR A 42 -0.49 21.13 -27.92
N ARG A 43 -1.22 20.30 -28.67
CA ARG A 43 -2.44 19.65 -28.17
C ARG A 43 -2.03 18.90 -26.91
N SER A 44 -2.46 19.37 -25.75
CA SER A 44 -2.24 18.69 -24.48
C SER A 44 -2.99 17.36 -24.57
N ALA A 45 -2.24 16.26 -24.59
CA ALA A 45 -2.81 14.93 -24.53
C ALA A 45 -3.29 14.68 -23.10
N PRO A 46 -4.56 14.29 -22.88
CA PRO A 46 -5.03 13.95 -21.55
C PRO A 46 -4.24 12.75 -21.02
N VAL A 47 -3.74 12.88 -19.79
CA VAL A 47 -3.04 11.82 -19.06
C VAL A 47 -3.79 11.50 -17.78
N GLU A 48 -3.77 10.23 -17.41
CA GLU A 48 -4.31 9.77 -16.14
C GLU A 48 -3.30 10.04 -15.03
N VAL A 49 -3.76 10.58 -13.90
CA VAL A 49 -2.94 10.89 -12.73
C VAL A 49 -3.55 10.26 -11.48
N ALA A 50 -2.70 9.87 -10.53
CA ALA A 50 -3.10 9.37 -9.24
C ALA A 50 -2.50 10.22 -8.11
N PRO A 51 -3.24 10.47 -7.00
CA PRO A 51 -2.73 11.21 -5.87
C PRO A 51 -1.68 10.41 -5.09
N ILE A 52 -0.64 11.09 -4.60
CA ILE A 52 0.40 10.47 -3.78
C ILE A 52 -0.16 10.18 -2.38
N GLN A 53 -0.14 8.91 -2.00
CA GLN A 53 -0.50 8.48 -0.65
C GLN A 53 0.78 8.29 0.18
N ARG A 54 0.80 8.84 1.39
CA ARG A 54 1.91 8.64 2.34
C ARG A 54 1.46 7.64 3.39
N GLY A 55 2.27 6.59 3.57
CA GLY A 55 2.07 5.59 4.60
C GLY A 55 3.41 5.07 5.09
N PRO A 56 3.44 4.37 6.24
CA PRO A 56 4.64 3.73 6.72
C PRO A 56 5.10 2.65 5.74
N ILE A 57 6.39 2.62 5.46
CA ILE A 57 7.04 1.54 4.69
C ILE A 57 7.94 0.79 5.67
N GLU A 58 7.67 -0.50 5.83
CA GLU A 58 8.42 -1.37 6.74
C GLU A 58 9.22 -2.41 5.95
N LEU A 59 10.51 -2.53 6.26
CA LEU A 59 11.34 -3.62 5.76
C LEU A 59 11.24 -4.81 6.73
N LYS A 60 10.40 -5.78 6.40
CA LYS A 60 10.29 -7.03 7.17
C LYS A 60 11.28 -8.07 6.65
N ARG A 61 12.05 -8.67 7.55
CA ARG A 61 12.92 -9.80 7.26
C ARG A 61 12.42 -11.01 8.02
N THR A 62 12.19 -12.10 7.29
CA THR A 62 11.81 -13.38 7.87
C THR A 62 13.06 -14.24 7.92
N PHE A 63 13.34 -14.83 9.09
CA PHE A 63 14.41 -15.78 9.28
C PHE A 63 13.81 -17.13 9.65
N SER A 64 14.42 -18.20 9.15
CA SER A 64 14.12 -19.58 9.54
C SER A 64 15.22 -20.08 10.47
N GLY A 65 14.84 -20.84 11.49
CA GLY A 65 15.77 -21.51 12.38
C GLY A 65 15.11 -22.71 13.05
N THR A 66 15.93 -23.54 13.68
CA THR A 66 15.47 -24.72 14.43
C THR A 66 15.52 -24.41 15.92
N LEU A 67 14.53 -24.89 16.68
CA LEU A 67 14.52 -24.79 18.13
C LEU A 67 15.30 -25.98 18.71
N GLU A 68 16.23 -25.70 19.61
CA GLU A 68 16.97 -26.71 20.37
C GLU A 68 16.69 -26.57 21.87
N PRO A 69 16.65 -27.69 22.61
CA PRO A 69 16.47 -27.64 24.05
C PRO A 69 17.64 -26.92 24.72
N ARG A 70 17.35 -26.13 25.77
CA ARG A 70 18.40 -25.45 26.54
C ARG A 70 19.40 -26.42 27.17
N ALA A 71 18.93 -27.61 27.54
CA ALA A 71 19.74 -28.70 28.06
C ALA A 71 19.03 -30.03 27.81
N GLU A 72 19.81 -31.05 27.50
CA GLU A 72 19.37 -32.42 27.32
C GLU A 72 20.22 -33.34 28.19
N PHE A 73 19.57 -34.29 28.88
CA PHE A 73 20.25 -35.23 29.77
C PHE A 73 19.73 -36.64 29.55
N VAL A 74 20.64 -37.55 29.24
CA VAL A 74 20.37 -38.99 29.22
C VAL A 74 20.64 -39.54 30.62
N VAL A 75 19.61 -40.05 31.28
CA VAL A 75 19.72 -40.64 32.62
C VAL A 75 20.13 -42.10 32.50
N ALA A 76 21.26 -42.46 33.08
CA ALA A 76 21.75 -43.83 33.15
C ALA A 76 22.08 -44.21 34.61
N PRO A 77 21.82 -45.47 35.03
CA PRO A 77 22.20 -45.95 36.35
C PRO A 77 23.73 -46.01 36.46
N LYS A 78 24.26 -45.64 37.63
CA LYS A 78 25.72 -45.68 37.92
C LYS A 78 26.22 -47.06 38.35
N VAL A 79 25.31 -47.91 38.81
CA VAL A 79 25.56 -49.27 39.26
C VAL A 79 24.74 -50.22 38.42
N SER A 80 25.26 -51.42 38.21
CA SER A 80 24.48 -52.50 37.62
C SER A 80 23.38 -52.91 38.60
N GLY A 81 22.19 -53.16 38.08
CA GLY A 81 21.04 -53.57 38.86
C GLY A 81 19.84 -53.77 37.94
N ARG A 82 18.86 -54.54 38.40
CA ARG A 82 17.59 -54.73 37.68
C ARG A 82 16.63 -53.61 38.06
N VAL A 83 15.86 -53.08 37.11
CA VAL A 83 14.81 -52.10 37.43
C VAL A 83 13.70 -52.82 38.20
N GLU A 84 13.46 -52.41 39.44
CA GLU A 84 12.38 -52.93 40.28
C GLU A 84 11.09 -52.16 40.00
N ARG A 85 11.19 -50.83 39.92
CA ARG A 85 10.02 -49.95 39.72
C ARG A 85 10.38 -48.69 38.94
N LEU A 86 9.45 -48.24 38.10
CA LEU A 86 9.45 -46.90 37.51
C LEU A 86 8.46 -46.01 38.26
N ALA A 87 8.91 -44.84 38.69
CA ALA A 87 8.13 -43.90 39.49
C ALA A 87 7.47 -42.77 38.66
N VAL A 88 7.74 -42.74 37.35
CA VAL A 88 7.26 -41.71 36.42
C VAL A 88 6.73 -42.34 35.13
N ASN A 89 5.89 -41.61 34.41
CA ASN A 89 5.39 -41.99 33.09
C ASN A 89 6.06 -41.18 31.98
N LEU A 90 5.82 -41.61 30.73
CA LEU A 90 6.29 -40.87 29.57
C LEU A 90 5.66 -39.47 29.52
N ALA A 91 6.49 -38.48 29.18
CA ALA A 91 6.15 -37.05 29.13
C ALA A 91 5.90 -36.36 30.48
N ASP A 92 6.13 -37.05 31.61
CA ASP A 92 6.08 -36.38 32.91
C ASP A 92 7.22 -35.39 33.09
N THR A 93 6.92 -34.24 33.69
CA THR A 93 7.96 -33.27 34.09
C THR A 93 8.59 -33.72 35.41
N VAL A 94 9.91 -33.89 35.40
CA VAL A 94 10.69 -34.31 36.58
C VAL A 94 11.47 -33.16 37.20
N LYS A 95 11.65 -33.20 38.52
CA LYS A 95 12.45 -32.23 39.26
C LYS A 95 13.82 -32.80 39.63
N ARG A 96 14.77 -31.91 39.91
CA ARG A 96 16.10 -32.32 40.41
C ARG A 96 15.95 -33.09 41.72
N GLY A 97 16.58 -34.27 41.79
CA GLY A 97 16.54 -35.15 42.96
C GLY A 97 15.28 -36.01 43.08
N GLN A 98 14.34 -35.91 42.13
CA GLN A 98 13.19 -36.80 42.07
C GLN A 98 13.64 -38.22 41.68
N VAL A 99 13.12 -39.22 42.37
CA VAL A 99 13.33 -40.63 42.03
C VAL A 99 12.54 -40.94 40.75
N VAL A 100 13.26 -41.43 39.74
CA VAL A 100 12.69 -41.79 38.41
C VAL A 100 12.50 -43.31 38.31
N ALA A 101 13.48 -44.07 38.81
CA ALA A 101 13.47 -45.52 38.83
C ALA A 101 14.14 -46.03 40.10
N GLU A 102 13.63 -47.14 40.64
CA GLU A 102 14.24 -47.90 41.72
C GLU A 102 14.90 -49.14 41.13
N LEU A 103 16.15 -49.38 41.53
CA LEU A 103 16.93 -50.53 41.11
C LEU A 103 17.06 -51.51 42.28
N ASP A 104 16.90 -52.79 41.97
CA ASP A 104 17.26 -53.90 42.82
C ASP A 104 18.76 -53.82 43.14
N ASN A 105 19.09 -53.60 44.42
CA ASN A 105 20.43 -53.25 44.89
C ASN A 105 21.00 -54.26 45.90
N ASP A 106 20.45 -55.48 45.96
CA ASP A 106 20.85 -56.51 46.93
C ASP A 106 22.36 -56.80 46.88
N GLU A 107 22.94 -56.96 45.68
CA GLU A 107 24.38 -57.19 45.50
C GLU A 107 25.23 -56.01 46.02
N TYR A 108 24.77 -54.79 45.79
CA TYR A 108 25.47 -53.58 46.23
C TYR A 108 25.44 -53.43 47.75
N VAL A 109 24.30 -53.70 48.38
CA VAL A 109 24.15 -53.65 49.84
C VAL A 109 25.04 -54.69 50.52
N GLN A 110 25.13 -55.90 49.96
CA GLN A 110 26.03 -56.94 50.47
C GLN A 110 27.51 -56.54 50.37
N ALA A 111 27.94 -55.93 49.24
CA ALA A 111 29.31 -55.47 49.07
C ALA A 111 29.70 -54.38 50.08
N VAL A 112 28.78 -53.49 50.43
CA VAL A 112 29.01 -52.45 51.46
C VAL A 112 29.07 -53.06 52.85
N ALA A 113 28.23 -54.06 53.16
CA ALA A 113 28.21 -54.68 54.49
C ALA A 113 29.47 -55.51 54.81
N GLN A 114 30.25 -55.91 53.81
CA GLN A 114 31.50 -56.67 53.96
C GLN A 114 32.76 -55.78 54.08
N ALA A 115 32.63 -54.46 53.90
CA ALA A 115 33.73 -53.49 54.02
C ALA A 115 33.83 -52.92 55.43
#